data_AF-A0A538B7V2-F1
#
_entry.id   AF-A0A538B7V2-F1
#
_cell.length_a   1.000
_cell.length_b   1.000
_cell.length_c   1.000
_cell.angle_alpha   90.00
_cell.angle_beta   90.00
_cell.angle_gamma   90.00
#
_symmetry.space_group_name_H-M   'P 1'
#
loop_
_entity.id
_entity.type
_entity.pdbx_description
1 polymer ?
#
loop_
_entity_poly.entity_id
_entity_poly.type
_entity_poly.pdbx_seq_one_letter_code
_entity_poly.pdbx_strand_id
1 'polypeptide(L)'
;MELGQALAAVAWTGASGGAHGRRRGMAAGRFAAWWALAALTGFLDDWPVPPDELGAAASSLRWYRWDVGEPETGWSLRLAVEDTERGRAWAVSAVDAAL
;
A
#
# COMPACT_ATOMS: atom_id res chain seq x y z
N MET A 1 4.04 3.28 11.24
CA MET A 1 4.97 2.69 10.26
C MET A 1 5.48 3.82 9.39
N GLU A 2 6.73 3.75 8.95
CA GLU A 2 7.25 4.72 7.98
C GLU A 2 6.63 4.52 6.60
N LEU A 3 6.46 5.60 5.83
CA LEU A 3 5.89 5.56 4.47
C LEU A 3 6.60 4.51 3.59
N GLY A 4 7.93 4.49 3.61
CA GLY A 4 8.72 3.53 2.84
C GLY A 4 8.43 2.07 3.22
N GLN A 5 8.19 1.78 4.49
CA GLN A 5 7.84 0.44 4.96
C GLN A 5 6.43 0.05 4.51
N ALA A 6 5.49 0.99 4.57
CA ALA A 6 4.13 0.78 4.11
C ALA A 6 4.08 0.52 2.59
N LEU A 7 4.75 1.34 1.79
CA LEU A 7 4.82 1.16 0.34
C LEU A 7 5.56 -0.13 -0.05
N ALA A 8 6.61 -0.52 0.68
CA ALA A 8 7.27 -1.81 0.48
C ALA A 8 6.31 -2.99 0.74
N ALA A 9 5.48 -2.91 1.79
CA ALA A 9 4.49 -3.93 2.09
C ALA A 9 3.39 -4.00 1.02
N VAL A 10 2.85 -2.85 0.59
CA VAL A 10 1.87 -2.78 -0.51
C VAL A 10 2.47 -3.32 -1.81
N ALA A 11 3.70 -2.94 -2.15
CA ALA A 11 4.36 -3.41 -3.36
C ALA A 11 4.63 -4.93 -3.33
N TRP A 12 5.01 -5.48 -2.18
CA TRP A 12 5.19 -6.92 -2.02
C TRP A 12 3.87 -7.68 -2.18
N THR A 13 2.80 -7.18 -1.56
CA THR A 13 1.45 -7.73 -1.70
C THR A 13 0.95 -7.66 -3.15
N GLY A 14 1.10 -6.51 -3.81
CA GLY A 14 0.75 -6.33 -5.22
C GLY A 14 1.60 -7.17 -6.18
N ALA A 15 2.77 -7.65 -5.73
CA ALA A 15 3.60 -8.62 -6.43
C ALA A 15 3.25 -10.09 -6.10
N SER A 16 2.05 -10.34 -5.56
CA SER A 16 1.49 -11.63 -5.14
C SER A 16 2.08 -12.26 -3.88
N GLY A 17 2.69 -11.47 -2.98
CA GLY A 17 3.18 -11.99 -1.69
C GLY A 17 4.30 -13.03 -1.78
N GLY A 18 4.99 -13.13 -2.93
CA GLY A 18 6.03 -14.12 -3.14
C GLY A 18 7.24 -13.90 -2.23
N ALA A 19 7.71 -14.96 -1.56
CA ALA A 19 8.92 -14.95 -0.74
C ALA A 19 10.15 -14.48 -1.56
N HIS A 20 10.64 -13.24 -1.34
CA HIS A 20 11.94 -12.63 -1.70
C HIS A 20 12.69 -13.07 -2.99
N GLY A 21 12.04 -13.76 -3.92
CA GLY A 21 12.63 -14.37 -5.09
C GLY A 21 12.50 -13.47 -6.31
N ARG A 22 13.41 -13.66 -7.28
CA ARG A 22 13.52 -12.93 -8.56
C ARG A 22 12.33 -13.13 -9.52
N ARG A 23 11.08 -13.23 -9.03
CA ARG A 23 9.91 -13.29 -9.90
C ARG A 23 9.59 -11.88 -10.43
N ARG A 24 9.06 -11.84 -11.66
CA ARG A 24 8.80 -10.63 -12.47
C ARG A 24 7.74 -9.67 -11.88
N GLY A 25 7.25 -9.93 -10.66
CA GLY A 25 6.11 -9.25 -10.04
C GLY A 25 6.42 -7.88 -9.43
N MET A 26 7.69 -7.55 -9.11
CA MET A 26 8.00 -6.29 -8.42
C MET A 26 7.74 -5.03 -9.26
N ALA A 27 7.69 -5.13 -10.59
CA ALA A 27 7.25 -4.00 -11.42
C ALA A 27 5.75 -3.72 -11.22
N ALA A 28 4.91 -4.76 -11.28
CA ALA A 28 3.47 -4.66 -11.01
C ALA A 28 3.20 -4.23 -9.55
N GLY A 29 3.97 -4.76 -8.60
CA GLY A 29 3.88 -4.36 -7.19
C GLY A 29 4.20 -2.89 -6.97
N ARG A 30 5.31 -2.38 -7.52
CA ARG A 30 5.63 -0.94 -7.44
C ARG A 30 4.57 -0.06 -8.11
N PHE A 31 4.03 -0.50 -9.25
CA PHE A 31 2.93 0.19 -9.90
C PHE A 31 1.67 0.21 -9.02
N ALA A 32 1.30 -0.91 -8.41
CA ALA A 32 0.16 -0.99 -7.50
C ALA A 32 0.35 -0.07 -6.28
N ALA A 33 1.56 -0.01 -5.71
CA ALA A 33 1.88 0.89 -4.61
C ALA A 33 1.76 2.37 -5.03
N TRP A 34 2.26 2.73 -6.21
CA TRP A 34 2.10 4.08 -6.78
C TRP A 34 0.63 4.45 -6.97
N TRP A 35 -0.13 3.53 -7.58
CA TRP A 35 -1.55 3.73 -7.86
C TRP A 35 -2.38 3.86 -6.58
N ALA A 36 -2.12 3.01 -5.57
CA ALA A 36 -2.77 3.10 -4.27
C ALA A 36 -2.47 4.43 -3.57
N LEU A 37 -1.23 4.91 -3.68
CA LEU A 37 -0.85 6.20 -3.10
C LEU A 37 -1.61 7.35 -3.77
N ALA A 38 -1.65 7.38 -5.11
CA ALA A 38 -2.42 8.37 -5.85
C ALA A 38 -3.92 8.32 -5.51
N ALA A 39 -4.49 7.13 -5.30
CA ALA A 39 -5.87 6.97 -4.86
C ALA A 39 -6.14 7.55 -3.46
N LEU A 40 -5.24 7.29 -2.50
CA LEU A 40 -5.37 7.78 -1.13
C LEU A 40 -5.21 9.30 -1.03
N THR A 41 -4.34 9.88 -1.86
CA THR A 41 -4.04 11.32 -1.83
C THR A 41 -4.90 12.15 -2.79
N GLY A 42 -5.72 11.50 -3.63
CA GLY A 42 -6.67 12.15 -4.53
C GLY A 42 -6.10 12.58 -5.89
N PHE A 43 -4.95 12.04 -6.30
CA PHE A 43 -4.28 12.40 -7.56
C PHE A 43 -4.63 11.48 -8.75
N LEU A 44 -5.62 10.58 -8.63
CA LEU A 44 -5.97 9.66 -9.74
C LEU A 44 -6.47 10.38 -11.01
N ASP A 45 -7.07 11.56 -10.85
CA ASP A 45 -7.57 12.35 -11.97
C ASP A 45 -6.49 13.25 -12.60
N ASP A 46 -5.32 13.39 -11.94
CA ASP A 46 -4.19 14.19 -12.40
C ASP A 46 -3.20 13.32 -13.16
N TRP A 47 -3.33 13.25 -14.48
CA TRP A 47 -2.41 12.48 -15.33
C TRP A 47 -1.52 13.38 -16.20
N PRO A 48 -0.18 13.21 -16.15
CA PRO A 48 0.56 12.26 -15.31
C PRO A 48 0.59 12.69 -13.83
N VAL A 49 0.60 11.71 -12.92
CA VAL A 49 0.66 11.99 -11.47
C VAL A 49 1.99 12.68 -11.12
N PRO A 50 1.97 13.90 -10.56
CA PRO A 50 3.19 14.65 -10.23
C PRO A 50 3.96 13.99 -9.07
N PRO A 51 5.19 13.48 -9.28
CA PRO A 51 5.88 12.67 -8.26
C PRO A 51 6.21 13.42 -6.97
N ASP A 52 6.63 14.67 -7.08
CA ASP A 52 7.04 15.46 -5.92
C ASP A 52 5.83 15.84 -5.05
N GLU A 53 4.73 16.23 -5.67
CA GLU A 53 3.47 16.52 -4.98
C GLU A 53 2.85 15.27 -4.38
N LEU A 54 2.89 14.15 -5.10
CA LEU A 54 2.45 12.86 -4.58
C LEU A 54 3.28 12.45 -3.35
N GLY A 55 4.60 12.61 -3.42
CA GLY A 55 5.51 12.32 -2.31
C GLY A 55 5.24 13.20 -1.08
N ALA A 56 5.00 14.50 -1.30
CA ALA A 56 4.63 15.44 -0.24
C ALA A 56 3.30 15.03 0.41
N ALA A 57 2.24 14.82 -0.38
CA ALA A 57 0.94 14.38 0.12
C ALA A 57 1.00 13.01 0.82
N ALA A 58 1.83 12.10 0.33
CA ALA A 58 2.03 10.79 0.95
C ALA A 58 2.71 10.85 2.31
N SER A 59 3.61 11.83 2.48
CA SER A 59 4.36 12.01 3.72
C SER A 59 3.53 12.58 4.87
N SER A 60 2.37 13.19 4.60
CA SER A 60 1.42 13.61 5.63
C SER A 60 0.51 12.47 6.11
N LEU A 61 0.46 11.35 5.39
CA LEU A 61 -0.34 10.19 5.77
C LEU A 61 0.29 9.42 6.93
N ARG A 62 -0.54 9.02 7.90
CA ARG A 62 -0.13 8.14 9.00
C ARG A 62 -0.47 6.70 8.65
N TRP A 63 0.53 5.83 8.77
CA TRP A 63 0.40 4.42 8.42
C TRP A 63 0.49 3.52 9.63
N TYR A 64 -0.46 2.61 9.74
CA TYR A 64 -0.54 1.61 10.78
C TYR A 64 -0.69 0.23 10.14
N ARG A 65 -0.10 -0.78 10.78
CA ARG A 65 -0.38 -2.18 10.47
C ARG A 65 -0.98 -2.81 11.71
N TRP A 66 -1.99 -3.65 11.49
CA TRP A 66 -2.55 -4.45 12.56
C TRP A 66 -2.51 -5.93 12.19
N ASP A 67 -2.59 -6.76 13.23
CA ASP A 67 -2.67 -8.20 13.14
C ASP A 67 -3.98 -8.63 13.82
N VAL A 68 -4.60 -9.70 13.34
CA VAL A 68 -5.86 -10.24 13.92
C VAL A 68 -5.61 -11.33 14.96
N GLY A 69 -4.37 -11.78 15.13
CA GLY A 69 -3.97 -12.76 16.13
C GLY A 69 -4.33 -14.22 15.78
N GLU A 70 -4.89 -14.48 14.61
CA GLU A 70 -5.24 -15.81 14.13
C GLU A 70 -4.17 -16.35 13.17
N PRO A 71 -3.88 -17.66 13.18
CA PRO A 71 -2.98 -18.25 12.20
C PRO A 71 -3.57 -18.11 10.80
N GLU A 72 -2.85 -17.42 9.92
CA GLU A 72 -3.26 -17.25 8.53
C GLU A 72 -2.59 -18.28 7.63
N THR A 73 -3.37 -18.88 6.75
CA THR A 73 -2.84 -19.64 5.62
C THR A 73 -2.49 -18.67 4.49
N GLY A 74 -1.23 -18.66 4.06
CA GLY A 74 -0.76 -17.79 2.98
C GLY A 74 -0.24 -16.44 3.49
N TRP A 75 -0.32 -15.41 2.66
CA TRP A 75 0.07 -14.04 3.03
C TRP A 75 -1.14 -13.17 3.35
N SER A 76 -0.94 -12.17 4.20
CA SER A 76 -1.89 -11.07 4.38
C SER A 76 -1.20 -9.72 4.51
N LEU A 77 -1.97 -8.69 4.22
CA LEU A 77 -1.65 -7.31 4.47
C LEU A 77 -2.89 -6.62 5.04
N ARG A 78 -2.71 -5.98 6.20
CA ARG A 78 -3.72 -5.16 6.83
C ARG A 78 -3.11 -3.82 7.22
N LEU A 79 -3.57 -2.76 6.58
CA LEU A 79 -3.04 -1.41 6.74
C LEU A 79 -4.16 -0.43 7.04
N ALA A 80 -3.95 0.42 8.04
CA ALA A 80 -4.79 1.59 8.27
C ALA A 80 -3.99 2.81 7.84
N VAL A 81 -4.63 3.68 7.08
CA VAL A 81 -4.06 4.91 6.56
C VAL A 81 -4.93 6.04 7.03
N GLU A 82 -4.35 7.04 7.67
CA GLU A 82 -5.06 8.22 8.14
C GLU A 82 -4.47 9.46 7.46
N ASP A 83 -5.35 10.24 6.84
CA ASP A 83 -5.09 11.60 6.41
C ASP A 83 -5.66 12.54 7.47
N THR A 84 -4.82 12.97 8.41
CA THR A 84 -5.22 13.84 9.51
C THR A 84 -5.58 15.25 9.05
N GLU A 85 -5.04 15.70 7.92
CA GLU A 85 -5.31 17.04 7.39
C GLU A 85 -6.72 17.11 6.78
N ARG A 86 -7.15 16.02 6.13
CA ARG A 86 -8.50 15.91 5.56
C ARG A 86 -9.51 15.24 6.48
N GLY A 87 -9.08 14.76 7.66
CA GLY A 87 -9.94 14.04 8.60
C GLY A 87 -10.51 12.75 8.04
N ARG A 88 -9.74 12.03 7.22
CA ARG A 88 -10.16 10.79 6.54
C ARG A 88 -9.28 9.63 6.95
N ALA A 89 -9.85 8.43 6.96
CA ALA A 89 -9.09 7.21 7.20
C ALA A 89 -9.63 6.06 6.34
N TRP A 90 -8.72 5.15 6.00
CA TRP A 90 -9.00 3.93 5.23
C TRP A 90 -8.42 2.73 5.95
N ALA A 91 -9.16 1.63 5.91
CA ALA A 91 -8.67 0.31 6.27
C ALA A 91 -8.54 -0.52 4.99
N VAL A 92 -7.34 -1.01 4.71
CA VAL A 92 -7.01 -1.84 3.54
C VAL A 92 -6.66 -3.23 4.04
N SER A 93 -7.37 -4.24 3.54
CA SER A 93 -7.08 -5.65 3.81
C SER A 93 -6.92 -6.38 2.49
N ALA A 94 -5.82 -7.12 2.37
CA ALA A 94 -5.55 -8.02 1.26
C ALA A 94 -5.06 -9.35 1.85
N VAL A 95 -5.61 -10.45 1.38
CA VAL A 95 -5.27 -11.80 1.83
C VAL A 95 -5.05 -12.68 0.62
N ASP A 96 -4.20 -13.68 0.78
CA ASP A 96 -4.09 -14.77 -0.18
C ASP A 96 -5.41 -15.54 -0.18
N ALA A 97 -6.18 -15.44 -1.25
CA ALA A 97 -7.39 -16.22 -1.39
C ALA A 97 -6.98 -17.66 -1.73
N ALA A 98 -7.29 -18.60 -0.85
CA ALA A 98 -7.28 -20.02 -1.23
C ALA A 98 -8.31 -20.19 -2.34
N LEU A 99 -7.85 -20.63 -3.53
CA LEU A 99 -8.71 -21.06 -4.63
C LEU A 99 -9.55 -22.27 -4.24
#